data_AF-A0A3Q1EY52-F1
#
_entry.id   AF-A0A3Q1EY52-F1
#
_cell.length_a   1.000
_cell.length_b   1.000
_cell.length_c   1.000
_cell.angle_alpha   90.00
_cell.angle_beta   90.00
_cell.angle_gamma   90.00
#
_symmetry.space_group_name_H-M   'P 1'
#
loop_
_entity.id
_entity.type
_entity.pdbx_description
1 polymer ?
#
loop_
_entity_poly.entity_id
_entity_poly.type
_entity_poly.pdbx_seq_one_letter_code
_entity_poly.pdbx_strand_id
1 'polypeptide(L)'
;MQPLELLVEKAISTSERPMGTGESLRRVLECVASGILLEDGPGIKDPCEKDPVGATAYLTVQQCEDITQSAQFALRLCAFGQMHKVLGMDSKPVNSIHDERKLCSSVQL
;
A
#
# COMPACT_ATOMS: atom_id res chain seq x y z
N MET A 1 18.29 -6.86 5.67
CA MET A 1 16.86 -6.82 6.09
C MET A 1 16.00 -7.15 4.87
N GLN A 2 14.76 -7.65 4.98
CA GLN A 2 13.97 -7.92 3.76
C GLN A 2 13.52 -6.59 3.11
N PRO A 3 13.57 -6.43 1.78
CA PRO A 3 13.27 -5.14 1.12
C PRO A 3 11.85 -4.62 1.35
N LEU A 4 10.90 -5.53 1.56
CA LEU A 4 9.51 -5.19 1.87
C LEU A 4 9.39 -4.52 3.25
N GLU A 5 10.11 -5.00 4.26
CA GLU A 5 10.07 -4.42 5.62
C GLU A 5 10.60 -2.99 5.61
N LEU A 6 11.72 -2.77 4.91
CA LEU A 6 12.30 -1.43 4.72
C LEU A 6 11.38 -0.48 3.98
N LEU A 7 10.72 -0.96 2.92
CA LEU A 7 9.74 -0.17 2.17
C LEU A 7 8.57 0.25 3.07
N VAL A 8 8.02 -0.70 3.82
CA VAL A 8 6.87 -0.46 4.70
C VAL A 8 7.22 0.53 5.81
N GLU A 9 8.38 0.36 6.45
CA GLU A 9 8.88 1.30 7.46
C GLU A 9 9.00 2.71 6.87
N LYS A 10 9.74 2.89 5.76
CA LYS A 10 9.91 4.20 5.12
C LYS A 10 8.60 4.84 4.68
N ALA A 11 7.70 4.06 4.09
CA ALA A 11 6.42 4.59 3.61
C ALA A 11 5.56 5.11 4.78
N ILE A 12 5.56 4.41 5.91
CA ILE A 12 4.77 4.78 7.08
C ILE A 12 5.45 5.89 7.89
N SER A 13 6.78 5.84 8.06
CA SER A 13 7.53 6.81 8.87
C SER A 13 7.57 8.22 8.28
N THR A 14 7.28 8.37 6.99
CA THR A 14 7.10 9.69 6.33
C THR A 14 5.74 10.35 6.62
N SER A 15 4.82 9.68 7.32
CA SER A 15 3.54 10.26 7.70
C SER A 15 3.65 11.09 8.99
N GLU A 16 3.05 12.28 9.00
CA GLU A 16 2.99 13.15 10.18
C GLU A 16 1.95 12.72 11.21
N ARG A 17 1.07 11.78 10.84
CA ARG A 17 0.00 11.25 11.71
C ARG A 17 -0.02 9.72 11.74
N PRO A 18 -0.51 9.13 12.84
CA PRO A 18 -0.85 7.71 12.87
C PRO A 18 -1.87 7.38 11.77
N MET A 19 -1.65 6.25 11.09
CA MET A 19 -2.52 5.73 10.04
C MET A 19 -3.10 4.40 10.48
N GLY A 20 -4.36 4.15 10.12
CA GLY A 20 -4.96 2.83 10.27
C GLY A 20 -4.35 1.83 9.27
N THR A 21 -4.45 0.53 9.53
CA THR A 21 -3.82 -0.51 8.69
C THR A 21 -4.15 -0.40 7.19
N GLY A 22 -5.41 -0.13 6.84
CA GLY A 22 -5.81 0.02 5.44
C GLY A 22 -5.26 1.29 4.77
N GLU A 23 -5.12 2.37 5.54
CA GLU A 23 -4.50 3.63 5.08
C GLU A 23 -3.00 3.43 4.89
N SER A 24 -2.33 2.77 5.84
CA SER A 24 -0.91 2.41 5.75
C SER A 24 -0.62 1.52 4.53
N LEU A 25 -1.44 0.49 4.27
CA LEU A 25 -1.30 -0.37 3.10
C LEU A 25 -1.44 0.43 1.80
N ARG A 26 -2.47 1.28 1.71
CA ARG A 26 -2.65 2.15 0.54
C ARG A 26 -1.42 3.03 0.33
N ARG A 27 -0.86 3.61 1.40
CA ARG A 27 0.33 4.45 1.31
C ARG A 27 1.57 3.69 0.83
N VAL A 28 1.77 2.45 1.27
CA VAL A 28 2.84 1.59 0.74
C VAL A 28 2.66 1.36 -0.77
N LEU A 29 1.43 1.07 -1.21
CA LEU A 29 1.13 0.92 -2.63
C LEU A 29 1.37 2.21 -3.43
N GLU A 30 1.07 3.38 -2.86
CA GLU A 30 1.37 4.70 -3.45
C GLU A 30 2.87 4.90 -3.65
N CYS A 31 3.70 4.57 -2.66
CA CYS A 31 5.16 4.65 -2.78
C CYS A 31 5.71 3.73 -3.88
N VAL A 32 5.18 2.51 -4.02
CA VAL A 32 5.61 1.60 -5.10
C VAL A 32 5.14 2.12 -6.46
N ALA A 33 3.87 2.52 -6.56
CA ALA A 33 3.27 2.99 -7.80
C ALA A 33 3.87 4.30 -8.31
N SER A 34 4.45 5.13 -7.43
CA SER A 34 5.20 6.33 -7.80
C SER A 34 6.55 6.03 -8.46
N GLY A 35 6.94 4.75 -8.55
CA GLY A 35 8.16 4.33 -9.24
C GLY A 35 9.41 4.36 -8.36
N ILE A 36 9.30 4.19 -7.03
CA ILE A 36 10.46 4.14 -6.12
C ILE A 36 11.51 3.08 -6.51
N LEU A 37 11.10 2.03 -7.23
CA LEU A 37 11.95 0.91 -7.65
C LEU A 37 12.50 1.05 -9.08
N LEU A 38 12.06 2.05 -9.85
CA LEU A 38 12.53 2.26 -11.23
C LEU A 38 13.99 2.77 -11.23
N GLU A 39 14.70 2.64 -12.35
CA GLU A 39 16.12 3.03 -12.45
C GLU A 39 16.37 4.50 -12.09
N ASP A 40 15.43 5.39 -12.46
CA ASP A 40 15.48 6.83 -12.12
C ASP A 40 14.76 7.16 -10.79
N GLY A 41 14.28 6.14 -10.07
CA GLY A 41 13.60 6.28 -8.80
C GLY A 41 14.55 6.56 -7.64
N PRO A 42 14.07 7.11 -6.51
CA PRO A 42 14.90 7.37 -5.33
C PRO A 42 15.48 6.09 -4.68
N GLY A 43 14.93 4.91 -5.00
CA GLY A 43 15.40 3.63 -4.51
C GLY A 43 15.16 3.42 -3.00
N ILE A 44 15.57 2.25 -2.51
CA ILE A 44 15.54 1.91 -1.09
C ILE A 44 16.97 1.58 -0.67
N LYS A 45 17.57 2.43 0.17
CA LYS A 45 18.90 2.16 0.74
C LYS A 45 18.82 1.13 1.86
N ASP A 46 19.71 0.13 1.85
CA ASP A 46 19.87 -0.79 2.97
C ASP A 46 20.66 -0.11 4.12
N PRO A 47 20.08 0.07 5.33
CA PRO A 47 20.80 0.65 6.46
C PRO A 47 21.84 -0.28 7.09
N CYS A 48 21.83 -1.57 6.75
CA CYS A 48 22.78 -2.56 7.25
C CYS A 48 24.08 -2.61 6.42
N GLU A 49 24.07 -2.04 5.21
CA GLU A 49 25.25 -1.99 4.34
C GLU A 49 26.02 -0.67 4.50
N LYS A 50 27.35 -0.75 4.45
CA LYS A 50 28.22 0.42 4.52
C LYS A 50 28.23 1.20 3.21
N ASP A 51 28.23 0.47 2.10
CA ASP A 51 28.19 1.03 0.76
C ASP A 51 26.75 1.43 0.39
N PRO A 52 26.54 2.41 -0.51
CA PRO A 52 25.21 2.87 -0.92
C PRO A 52 24.53 1.87 -1.87
N VAL A 53 24.44 0.61 -1.45
CA VAL A 53 23.78 -0.45 -2.19
C VAL A 53 22.27 -0.38 -1.91
N GLY A 54 21.47 -0.39 -2.97
CA GLY A 54 20.02 -0.46 -2.85
C GLY A 54 19.60 -1.84 -2.36
N ALA A 55 18.67 -1.89 -1.40
CA ALA A 55 18.08 -3.12 -0.89
C ALA A 55 17.38 -3.94 -2.00
N THR A 56 17.04 -3.31 -3.13
CA THR A 56 16.39 -3.93 -4.29
C THR A 56 17.31 -4.06 -5.51
N ALA A 57 18.63 -3.92 -5.35
CA ALA A 57 19.59 -3.96 -6.46
C ALA A 57 19.65 -5.31 -7.21
N TYR A 58 19.07 -6.37 -6.65
CA TYR A 58 18.98 -7.69 -7.29
C TYR A 58 17.80 -7.81 -8.28
N LEU A 59 16.87 -6.85 -8.31
CA LEU A 59 15.75 -6.86 -9.23
C LEU A 59 16.20 -6.38 -10.62
N THR A 60 15.66 -7.02 -11.66
CA THR A 60 15.83 -6.53 -13.04
C THR A 60 14.91 -5.35 -13.33
N VAL A 61 15.24 -4.56 -14.35
CA VAL A 61 14.41 -3.44 -14.81
C VAL A 61 12.97 -3.90 -15.08
N GLN A 62 12.80 -5.02 -15.78
CA GLN A 62 11.47 -5.59 -16.06
C GLN A 62 10.72 -5.95 -14.78
N GLN A 63 11.38 -6.54 -13.78
CA GLN A 63 10.74 -6.86 -12.50
C GLN A 63 10.30 -5.60 -11.77
N CYS A 64 11.10 -4.53 -11.80
CA CYS A 64 10.73 -3.25 -11.22
C CYS A 64 9.52 -2.62 -11.91
N GLU A 65 9.46 -2.68 -13.25
CA GLU A 65 8.32 -2.22 -14.04
C GLU A 65 7.05 -3.02 -13.73
N ASP A 66 7.14 -4.35 -13.68
CA ASP A 66 6.02 -5.24 -13.38
C ASP A 66 5.47 -4.99 -11.98
N ILE A 67 6.35 -4.83 -10.98
CA ILE A 67 5.96 -4.49 -9.60
C ILE A 67 5.28 -3.12 -9.55
N THR A 68 5.84 -2.12 -10.24
CA THR A 68 5.28 -0.76 -10.30
C THR A 68 3.90 -0.77 -10.95
N GLN A 69 3.75 -1.47 -12.06
CA GLN A 69 2.50 -1.61 -12.80
C GLN A 69 1.42 -2.33 -11.97
N SER A 70 1.82 -3.40 -11.27
CA SER A 70 0.94 -4.12 -10.33
C SER A 70 0.47 -3.22 -9.19
N ALA A 71 1.36 -2.43 -8.59
CA ALA A 71 1.00 -1.47 -7.54
C ALA A 71 0.03 -0.39 -8.04
N GLN A 72 0.27 0.16 -9.23
CA GLN A 72 -0.64 1.12 -9.87
C GLN A 72 -2.03 0.52 -10.11
N PHE A 73 -2.11 -0.76 -10.48
CA PHE A 73 -3.38 -1.46 -10.64
C PHE A 73 -4.07 -1.69 -9.28
N ALA A 74 -3.32 -2.13 -8.27
CA ALA A 74 -3.83 -2.32 -6.92
C ALA A 74 -4.41 -1.02 -6.32
N LEU A 75 -3.75 0.13 -6.53
CA LEU A 75 -4.27 1.42 -6.07
C LEU A 75 -5.62 1.78 -6.70
N ARG A 76 -5.77 1.52 -8.00
CA ARG A 76 -7.05 1.71 -8.69
C ARG A 76 -8.12 0.81 -8.07
N LEU A 77 -7.83 -0.46 -7.84
CA LEU A 77 -8.76 -1.36 -7.13
C LEU A 77 -9.12 -0.82 -5.74
N CYS A 78 -8.14 -0.36 -4.95
CA CYS A 78 -8.39 0.25 -3.65
C CYS A 78 -9.29 1.49 -3.75
N ALA A 79 -9.05 2.37 -4.73
CA ALA A 79 -9.85 3.57 -4.97
C ALA A 79 -11.32 3.24 -5.28
N PHE A 80 -11.57 2.15 -5.99
CA PHE A 80 -12.92 1.67 -6.32
C PHE A 80 -13.52 0.70 -5.29
N GLY A 81 -13.00 0.66 -4.05
CA GLY A 81 -13.53 -0.21 -2.99
C GLY A 81 -13.29 -1.70 -3.20
N GLN A 82 -12.41 -2.08 -4.11
CA GLN A 82 -12.09 -3.47 -4.47
C GLN A 82 -10.83 -4.00 -3.77
N MET A 83 -10.52 -3.49 -2.57
CA MET A 83 -9.34 -3.92 -1.79
C MET A 83 -9.34 -5.43 -1.47
N HIS A 84 -10.51 -6.07 -1.41
CA HIS A 84 -10.63 -7.52 -1.26
C HIS A 84 -9.91 -8.29 -2.38
N LYS A 85 -9.93 -7.77 -3.62
CA LYS A 85 -9.20 -8.38 -4.75
C LYS A 85 -7.69 -8.27 -4.58
N VAL A 86 -7.22 -7.12 -4.07
CA VAL A 86 -5.79 -6.90 -3.78
C VAL A 86 -5.30 -7.85 -2.68
N LEU A 87 -6.16 -8.12 -1.69
CA LEU A 87 -5.86 -9.03 -0.59
C LEU A 87 -6.07 -10.52 -0.92
N GLY A 88 -6.54 -10.85 -2.13
CA GLY A 88 -6.88 -12.23 -2.49
C GLY A 88 -8.02 -12.83 -1.65
N MET A 89 -8.92 -11.98 -1.15
CA MET A 89 -10.03 -12.36 -0.29
C MET A 89 -11.35 -12.32 -1.05
N ASP A 90 -12.31 -13.15 -0.64
CA ASP A 90 -13.68 -13.02 -1.09
C ASP A 90 -14.27 -11.67 -0.65
N SER A 91 -15.09 -11.08 -1.53
CA SER A 91 -15.82 -9.86 -1.18
C SER A 91 -16.74 -10.13 0.01
N LYS A 92 -16.67 -9.29 1.05
CA LYS A 92 -17.63 -9.37 2.16
C LYS A 92 -19.05 -9.21 1.60
N PRO A 93 -20.02 -10.05 1.99
CA PRO A 93 -21.39 -9.87 1.57
C PRO A 93 -21.87 -8.49 2.04
N VAL A 94 -22.52 -7.74 1.14
CA VAL A 94 -23.02 -6.37 1.38
C VAL A 94 -24.16 -6.33 2.43
N ASN A 95 -24.53 -7.48 3.00
CA ASN A 95 -25.68 -7.66 3.89
C ASN A 95 -25.30 -7.74 5.37
N SER A 96 -24.36 -6.93 5.83
CA SER A 96 -24.16 -6.69 7.27
C SER A 96 -24.05 -5.19 7.53
N ILE A 97 -25.07 -4.46 7.11
CA ILE A 97 -25.47 -3.20 7.74
C ILE A 97 -26.34 -3.58 8.96
N HIS A 98 -25.68 -3.85 10.07
CA HIS A 98 -26.18 -3.70 11.44
C HIS A 98 -24.92 -3.20 12.17
N ASP A 99 -24.85 -2.05 12.82
CA ASP A 99 -25.91 -1.32 13.50
C ASP A 99 -25.30 0.01 14.00
N GLU A 100 -25.38 1.10 13.24
CA GLU A 100 -25.16 2.48 13.76
C GLU A 100 -25.93 3.56 12.97
N ARG A 101 -26.48 3.23 11.78
CA ARG A 101 -27.36 4.15 11.02
C ARG A 101 -28.85 4.02 11.34
N LYS A 102 -29.27 3.13 12.25
CA LYS A 102 -30.67 3.09 12.71
C LYS A 102 -30.97 4.08 13.83
N LEU A 103 -29.95 4.61 14.53
CA LEU A 103 -30.19 5.59 15.60
C LEU A 103 -30.63 6.97 15.07
N CYS A 104 -30.25 7.32 13.83
CA CYS A 104 -30.61 8.60 13.21
C CYS A 104 -32.03 8.64 12.62
N SER A 105 -32.72 7.49 12.49
CA SER A 105 -34.09 7.44 11.94
C SER A 105 -35.19 7.31 12.99
N SER A 106 -34.84 7.16 14.28
CA SER A 106 -35.82 7.04 15.37
C SER A 106 -36.02 8.35 16.16
N VAL A 107 -35.43 9.46 15.72
CA VAL A 107 -35.68 10.79 16.28
C VAL A 107 -36.06 11.75 15.17
N GLN A 108 -37.20 11.48 14.52
CA GLN A 108 -37.95 12.53 13.84
C GLN A 108 -39.44 12.16 13.92
N LEU A 109 -40.12 12.88 14.82
CA LEU A 109 -41.56 13.05 15.08
C LEU A 109 -42.55 12.15 14.33
#